data_AF-A0A1S8TXU6-F1
#
_entry.id   AF-A0A1S8TXU6-F1
#
_cell.length_a   1.000
_cell.length_b   1.000
_cell.length_c   1.000
_cell.angle_alpha   90.00
_cell.angle_beta   90.00
_cell.angle_gamma   90.00
#
_symmetry.space_group_name_H-M   'P 1'
#
loop_
_entity.id
_entity.type
_entity.pdbx_description
1 polymer ?
#
loop_
_entity_poly.entity_id
_entity_poly.type
_entity_poly.pdbx_seq_one_letter_code
_entity_poly.pdbx_strand_id
1 'polypeptide(L)'
;MYRAFKGGTGDYVALFEPTASVIAKEGTGIIIASVGEALGLIPYTCYFTTKSYMDKNPKVIENFTKAIYKGQVWFFNHSTEEVANSIIQYFPGTDKEIIMAVINNYKSIDAIAHTPEIKEENLSRLMNIISDYDSSLMMQRPEFSKIVDNSYAQKVVK
;
A
#
# COMPACT_ATOMS: atom_id res chain seq x y z
N MET A 1 -3.09 -16.05 11.49
CA MET A 1 -2.33 -15.14 12.37
C MET A 1 -3.22 -14.52 13.44
N TYR A 2 -4.21 -13.67 13.09
CA TYR A 2 -5.17 -13.08 14.05
C TYR A 2 -5.78 -14.06 15.08
N ARG A 3 -6.42 -15.15 14.64
CA ARG A 3 -7.09 -16.11 15.56
C ARG A 3 -6.12 -16.82 16.49
N ALA A 4 -4.90 -17.08 16.04
CA ALA A 4 -3.87 -17.73 16.84
C ALA A 4 -3.39 -16.80 17.95
N PHE A 5 -3.15 -15.52 17.61
CA PHE A 5 -2.80 -14.49 18.59
C PHE A 5 -3.90 -14.31 19.66
N LYS A 6 -5.17 -14.17 19.25
CA LYS A 6 -6.29 -14.11 20.21
C LYS A 6 -6.45 -15.39 21.05
N GLY A 7 -6.02 -16.53 20.50
CA GLY A 7 -5.97 -17.82 21.21
C GLY A 7 -4.76 -17.97 22.15
N GLY A 8 -3.95 -16.92 22.35
CA GLY A 8 -2.78 -16.93 23.23
C GLY A 8 -1.50 -17.48 22.59
N THR A 9 -1.45 -17.62 21.26
CA THR A 9 -0.24 -18.09 20.56
C THR A 9 0.61 -16.92 20.08
N GLY A 10 1.83 -16.81 20.60
CA GLY A 10 2.83 -15.79 20.27
C GLY A 10 2.62 -14.48 21.03
N ASP A 11 3.72 -13.79 21.34
CA ASP A 11 3.70 -12.53 22.10
C ASP A 11 3.35 -11.31 21.23
N TYR A 12 3.64 -11.39 19.93
CA TYR A 12 3.40 -10.32 18.95
C TYR A 12 2.90 -10.88 17.62
N VAL A 13 2.16 -10.05 16.88
CA VAL A 13 1.69 -10.37 15.53
C VAL A 13 1.74 -9.13 14.63
N ALA A 14 2.25 -9.28 13.41
CA ALA A 14 2.12 -8.27 12.38
C ALA A 14 0.76 -8.43 11.67
N LEU A 15 -0.06 -7.37 11.67
CA LEU A 15 -1.40 -7.37 11.08
C LEU A 15 -1.62 -6.12 10.23
N PHE A 16 -2.39 -6.28 9.16
CA PHE A 16 -2.85 -5.15 8.35
C PHE A 16 -4.10 -4.51 8.97
N GLU A 17 -4.31 -3.25 8.62
CA GLU A 17 -5.59 -2.59 8.86
C GLU A 17 -6.70 -3.19 7.98
N PRO A 18 -7.97 -3.19 8.43
CA PRO A 18 -8.46 -2.68 9.72
C PRO A 18 -8.29 -3.67 10.88
N THR A 19 -7.70 -4.85 10.66
CA THR A 19 -7.69 -5.94 11.65
C THR A 19 -6.90 -5.56 12.91
N ALA A 20 -5.78 -4.85 12.76
CA ALA A 20 -5.01 -4.34 13.90
C ALA A 20 -5.85 -3.38 14.77
N SER A 21 -6.50 -2.39 14.16
CA SER A 21 -7.37 -1.44 14.85
C SER A 21 -8.58 -2.10 15.52
N VAL A 22 -9.19 -3.11 14.89
CA VAL A 22 -10.31 -3.88 15.46
C VAL A 22 -9.89 -4.56 16.78
N ILE A 23 -8.75 -5.25 16.79
CA ILE A 23 -8.25 -5.96 17.99
C ILE A 23 -7.95 -4.98 19.13
N ALA A 24 -7.35 -3.84 18.81
CA ALA A 24 -7.06 -2.79 19.78
C ALA A 24 -8.35 -2.22 20.38
N LYS A 25 -9.37 -1.96 19.55
CA LYS A 25 -10.69 -1.50 19.99
C LYS A 25 -11.40 -2.53 20.87
N GLU A 26 -11.28 -3.82 20.54
CA GLU A 26 -11.83 -4.92 21.35
C GLU A 26 -11.09 -5.16 22.68
N GLY A 27 -9.95 -4.50 22.90
CA GLY A 27 -9.12 -4.69 24.09
C GLY A 27 -8.41 -6.05 24.14
N THR A 28 -8.33 -6.76 23.01
CA THR A 28 -7.70 -8.09 22.93
C THR A 28 -6.25 -8.04 22.43
N GLY A 29 -5.69 -6.84 22.32
CA GLY A 29 -4.31 -6.55 22.00
C GLY A 29 -4.06 -5.05 22.03
N ILE A 30 -2.80 -4.65 21.90
CA ILE A 30 -2.38 -3.25 21.82
C ILE A 30 -1.46 -3.06 20.62
N ILE A 31 -1.61 -1.92 19.93
CA ILE A 31 -0.68 -1.54 18.86
C ILE A 31 0.54 -0.89 19.52
N ILE A 32 1.70 -1.51 19.35
CA ILE A 32 2.96 -1.02 19.95
C ILE A 32 3.93 -0.42 18.93
N ALA A 33 3.72 -0.65 17.63
CA ALA A 33 4.58 -0.17 16.56
C ALA A 33 3.85 -0.18 15.21
N SER A 34 4.26 0.73 14.31
CA SER A 34 3.88 0.72 12.90
C SER A 34 5.06 0.23 12.05
N VAL A 35 4.89 -0.95 11.44
CA VAL A 35 5.91 -1.50 10.53
C VAL A 35 6.06 -0.58 9.30
N GLY A 36 4.96 -0.06 8.76
CA GLY A 36 4.99 0.83 7.60
C GLY A 36 5.77 2.12 7.86
N GLU A 37 5.61 2.69 9.06
CA GLU A 37 6.37 3.88 9.48
C GLU A 37 7.86 3.58 9.58
N ALA A 38 8.23 2.45 10.21
CA ALA A 38 9.62 2.05 10.40
C ALA A 38 10.36 1.73 9.08
N LEU A 39 9.66 1.19 8.08
CA LEU A 39 10.24 0.85 6.78
C LEU A 39 10.52 2.08 5.91
N GLY A 40 9.81 3.19 6.16
CA GLY A 40 9.78 4.34 5.27
C GLY A 40 9.13 4.03 3.92
N LEU A 41 9.29 4.94 2.96
CA LEU A 41 8.60 4.86 1.68
C LEU A 41 9.16 3.72 0.80
N ILE A 42 8.31 2.75 0.47
CA ILE A 42 8.60 1.63 -0.44
C ILE A 42 7.39 1.35 -1.36
N PRO A 43 7.60 0.83 -2.57
CA PRO A 43 6.51 0.39 -3.45
C PRO A 43 5.93 -0.94 -2.95
N TYR A 44 5.08 -0.89 -1.92
CA TYR A 44 4.52 -2.09 -1.28
C TYR A 44 3.38 -2.71 -2.09
N THR A 45 2.32 -1.94 -2.34
CA THR A 45 1.20 -2.37 -3.20
C THR A 45 1.33 -1.70 -4.56
N CYS A 46 1.59 -2.51 -5.60
CA CYS A 46 1.78 -2.05 -6.96
C CYS A 46 0.92 -2.83 -7.95
N TYR A 47 0.63 -2.21 -9.09
CA TYR A 47 0.02 -2.88 -10.24
C TYR A 47 1.10 -3.23 -11.25
N PHE A 48 1.05 -4.44 -11.79
CA PHE A 48 1.98 -4.90 -12.82
C PHE A 48 1.24 -5.70 -13.89
N THR A 49 1.81 -5.73 -15.09
CA THR A 49 1.31 -6.53 -16.21
C THR A 49 2.50 -6.96 -17.06
N THR A 50 2.28 -7.85 -18.03
CA THR A 50 3.34 -8.25 -18.95
C THR A 50 3.67 -7.11 -19.91
N LYS A 51 4.95 -7.00 -20.30
CA LYS A 51 5.38 -6.07 -21.35
C LYS A 51 4.56 -6.24 -22.63
N SER A 52 4.30 -7.49 -23.03
CA SER A 52 3.50 -7.79 -24.22
C SER A 52 2.06 -7.29 -24.16
N TYR A 53 1.45 -7.24 -22.97
CA TYR A 53 0.12 -6.66 -22.80
C TYR A 53 0.18 -5.14 -22.89
N MET A 54 1.18 -4.52 -22.27
CA MET A 54 1.40 -3.07 -22.32
C MET A 54 1.63 -2.57 -23.75
N ASP A 55 2.48 -3.27 -24.52
CA ASP A 55 2.79 -2.93 -25.91
C ASP A 55 1.55 -3.04 -26.83
N LYS A 56 0.70 -4.04 -26.59
CA LYS A 56 -0.54 -4.26 -27.37
C LYS A 56 -1.68 -3.33 -26.97
N ASN A 57 -1.70 -2.86 -25.72
CA ASN A 57 -2.83 -2.12 -25.14
C ASN A 57 -2.41 -0.79 -24.50
N PRO A 58 -1.60 0.07 -25.16
CA PRO A 58 -1.03 1.26 -24.54
C PRO A 58 -2.11 2.22 -24.04
N LYS A 59 -3.26 2.31 -24.73
CA LYS A 59 -4.36 3.17 -24.31
C LYS A 59 -5.07 2.68 -23.04
N VAL A 60 -5.16 1.36 -22.86
CA VAL A 60 -5.74 0.77 -21.64
C VAL A 60 -4.84 1.08 -20.45
N ILE A 61 -3.53 0.89 -20.61
CA ILE A 61 -2.54 1.21 -19.57
C ILE A 61 -2.62 2.69 -19.20
N GLU A 62 -2.57 3.59 -20.18
CA GLU A 62 -2.69 5.04 -19.92
C GLU A 62 -3.98 5.40 -19.18
N ASN A 63 -5.13 4.88 -19.61
CA ASN A 63 -6.42 5.17 -18.98
C ASN A 63 -6.50 4.60 -17.55
N PHE A 64 -5.95 3.40 -17.33
CA PHE A 64 -5.86 2.79 -16.01
C PHE A 64 -4.97 3.62 -15.08
N THR A 65 -3.75 3.96 -15.51
CA THR A 65 -2.83 4.81 -14.75
C THR A 65 -3.47 6.18 -14.45
N LYS A 66 -4.22 6.75 -15.39
CA LYS A 66 -4.98 7.99 -15.17
C LYS A 66 -6.07 7.84 -14.11
N ALA A 67 -6.77 6.71 -14.08
CA ALA A 67 -7.78 6.43 -13.05
C ALA A 67 -7.14 6.30 -11.67
N ILE A 68 -5.99 5.61 -11.56
CA ILE A 68 -5.22 5.52 -10.32
C ILE A 68 -4.79 6.91 -9.85
N TYR A 69 -4.21 7.73 -10.73
CA TYR A 69 -3.81 9.10 -10.37
C TYR A 69 -4.98 9.94 -9.87
N LYS A 70 -6.14 9.87 -10.54
CA LYS A 70 -7.36 10.55 -10.07
C LYS A 70 -7.79 10.08 -8.68
N GLY A 71 -7.70 8.78 -8.40
CA GLY A 71 -7.98 8.23 -7.08
C GLY A 71 -7.01 8.73 -6.01
N GLN A 72 -5.71 8.79 -6.32
CA GLN A 72 -4.68 9.35 -5.43
C GLN A 72 -4.96 10.82 -5.12
N VAL A 73 -5.14 11.66 -6.15
CA VAL A 73 -5.48 13.08 -5.99
C VAL A 73 -6.77 13.27 -5.21
N TRP A 74 -7.79 12.46 -5.48
CA TRP A 74 -9.06 12.51 -4.76
C TRP A 74 -8.87 12.22 -3.27
N PHE A 75 -8.13 11.16 -2.91
CA PHE A 75 -7.85 10.79 -1.52
C PHE A 75 -7.21 11.93 -0.72
N PHE A 76 -6.25 12.64 -1.32
CA PHE A 76 -5.55 13.75 -0.65
C PHE A 76 -6.37 15.04 -0.58
N ASN A 77 -7.30 15.25 -1.50
CA ASN A 77 -8.15 16.45 -1.55
C ASN A 77 -9.47 16.32 -0.78
N HIS A 78 -9.75 15.15 -0.18
CA HIS A 78 -11.00 14.91 0.55
C HIS A 78 -10.74 14.58 2.02
N SER A 79 -11.74 14.90 2.84
CA SER A 79 -11.74 14.60 4.27
C SER A 79 -11.73 13.09 4.51
N THR A 80 -11.26 12.68 5.69
CA THR A 80 -11.29 11.27 6.12
C THR A 80 -12.71 10.68 6.09
N GLU A 81 -13.72 11.48 6.43
CA GLU A 81 -15.11 11.03 6.37
C GLU A 81 -15.59 10.79 4.93
N GLU A 82 -15.32 11.70 4.00
CA GLU A 82 -15.66 11.53 2.58
C GLU A 82 -14.98 10.28 2.00
N VAL A 83 -13.70 10.10 2.30
CA VAL A 83 -12.96 8.89 1.90
C VAL A 83 -13.61 7.64 2.49
N ALA A 84 -13.90 7.61 3.79
CA ALA A 84 -14.55 6.47 4.44
C ALA A 84 -15.90 6.13 3.81
N ASN A 85 -16.74 7.14 3.55
CA ASN A 85 -18.05 6.96 2.90
C ASN A 85 -17.91 6.36 1.50
N SER A 86 -16.86 6.71 0.75
CA SER A 86 -16.65 6.20 -0.62
C SER A 86 -16.25 4.72 -0.67
N ILE A 87 -15.63 4.19 0.39
CA ILE A 87 -15.09 2.83 0.41
C ILE A 87 -15.83 1.86 1.35
N ILE A 88 -16.71 2.35 2.24
CA ILE A 88 -17.34 1.55 3.30
C ILE A 88 -18.03 0.27 2.80
N GLN A 89 -18.63 0.30 1.60
CA GLN A 89 -19.27 -0.86 1.00
C GLN A 89 -18.32 -2.04 0.74
N TYR A 90 -17.00 -1.79 0.64
CA TYR A 90 -15.99 -2.82 0.46
C TYR A 90 -15.54 -3.47 1.78
N PHE A 91 -16.01 -2.97 2.93
CA PHE A 91 -15.66 -3.45 4.27
C PHE A 91 -16.91 -3.85 5.07
N PRO A 92 -17.71 -4.83 4.59
CA PRO A 92 -18.93 -5.23 5.28
C PRO A 92 -18.63 -5.71 6.70
N GLY A 93 -19.41 -5.21 7.67
CA GLY A 93 -19.25 -5.54 9.08
C GLY A 93 -18.13 -4.78 9.82
N THR A 94 -17.49 -3.79 9.17
CA THR A 94 -16.53 -2.89 9.84
C THR A 94 -17.20 -1.55 10.14
N ASP A 95 -17.12 -1.10 11.40
CA ASP A 95 -17.65 0.19 11.82
C ASP A 95 -16.98 1.33 11.04
N LYS A 96 -17.77 2.34 10.63
CA LYS A 96 -17.27 3.51 9.89
C LYS A 96 -16.16 4.23 10.67
N GLU A 97 -16.27 4.30 11.99
CA GLU A 97 -15.28 4.92 12.87
C GLU A 97 -13.93 4.21 12.79
N ILE A 98 -13.92 2.88 12.63
CA ILE A 98 -12.68 2.10 12.44
C ILE A 98 -12.08 2.43 11.07
N ILE A 99 -12.90 2.47 10.02
CA ILE A 99 -12.43 2.84 8.67
C ILE A 99 -11.80 4.24 8.68
N MET A 100 -12.45 5.20 9.35
CA MET A 100 -11.92 6.56 9.51
C MET A 100 -10.60 6.58 10.29
N ALA A 101 -10.49 5.81 11.37
CA ALA A 101 -9.23 5.69 12.12
C ALA A 101 -8.10 5.14 11.24
N VAL A 102 -8.37 4.09 10.45
CA VAL A 102 -7.40 3.51 9.51
C VAL A 102 -6.95 4.51 8.45
N ILE A 103 -7.89 5.26 7.86
CA ILE A 103 -7.56 6.30 6.89
C ILE A 103 -6.66 7.38 7.51
N ASN A 104 -6.94 7.78 8.75
CA ASN A 104 -6.08 8.72 9.47
C ASN A 104 -4.68 8.15 9.71
N ASN A 105 -4.56 6.88 10.11
CA ASN A 105 -3.27 6.21 10.28
C ASN A 105 -2.47 6.17 8.96
N TYR A 106 -3.12 5.91 7.83
CA TYR A 106 -2.46 5.95 6.52
C TYR A 106 -2.05 7.36 6.11
N LYS A 107 -2.87 8.38 6.40
CA LYS A 107 -2.51 9.78 6.16
C LYS A 107 -1.34 10.24 7.03
N SER A 108 -1.28 9.83 8.30
CA SER A 108 -0.24 10.29 9.23
C SER A 108 1.17 9.81 8.89
N ILE A 109 1.29 8.67 8.20
CA ILE A 109 2.59 8.09 7.79
C ILE A 109 2.87 8.22 6.29
N ASP A 110 2.05 8.98 5.56
CA ASP A 110 2.15 9.13 4.11
C ASP A 110 2.13 7.79 3.34
N ALA A 111 1.24 6.87 3.74
CA ALA A 111 1.21 5.49 3.22
C ALA A 111 0.73 5.39 1.77
N ILE A 112 -0.05 6.36 1.29
CA ILE A 112 -0.58 6.38 -0.08
C ILE A 112 0.34 7.22 -0.95
N ALA A 113 0.74 6.70 -2.12
CA ALA A 113 1.56 7.48 -3.03
C ALA A 113 0.80 8.68 -3.61
N HIS A 114 1.45 9.84 -3.69
CA HIS A 114 0.90 11.09 -4.27
C HIS A 114 0.78 11.05 -5.80
N THR A 115 1.58 10.21 -6.45
CA THR A 115 1.57 10.01 -7.91
C THR A 115 1.68 8.51 -8.21
N PRO A 116 1.34 8.07 -9.43
CA PRO A 116 1.52 6.67 -9.82
C PRO A 116 2.97 6.33 -10.19
N GLU A 117 3.91 7.29 -10.07
CA GLU A 117 5.32 7.05 -10.35
C GLU A 117 5.96 6.23 -9.24
N ILE A 118 6.76 5.23 -9.62
CA ILE A 118 7.63 4.52 -8.68
C ILE A 118 9.02 5.15 -8.79
N LYS A 119 9.58 5.61 -7.66
CA LYS A 119 10.95 6.12 -7.63
C LYS A 119 11.95 4.98 -7.48
N GLU A 120 13.07 5.06 -8.18
CA GLU A 120 14.14 4.07 -8.10
C GLU A 120 14.72 3.92 -6.69
N GLU A 121 14.83 5.02 -5.95
CA GLU A 121 15.27 5.02 -4.55
C GLU A 121 14.35 4.17 -3.65
N ASN A 122 13.03 4.26 -3.85
CA ASN A 122 12.05 3.53 -3.05
C ASN A 122 12.06 2.03 -3.38
N LEU A 123 12.16 1.67 -4.67
CA LEU A 123 12.28 0.28 -5.08
C LEU A 123 13.62 -0.31 -4.62
N SER A 124 14.69 0.49 -4.68
CA SER A 124 15.99 0.10 -4.15
C SER A 124 15.97 -0.18 -2.66
N ARG A 125 15.25 0.63 -1.88
CA ARG A 125 15.03 0.38 -0.45
C ARG A 125 14.33 -0.96 -0.22
N LEU A 126 13.25 -1.26 -0.97
CA LEU A 126 12.57 -2.56 -0.90
C LEU A 126 13.53 -3.71 -1.21
N MET A 127 14.32 -3.60 -2.28
CA MET A 127 15.27 -4.65 -2.66
C MET A 127 16.38 -4.84 -1.61
N ASN A 128 16.84 -3.76 -0.96
CA ASN A 128 17.78 -3.84 0.15
C ASN A 128 17.17 -4.58 1.33
N ILE A 129 15.94 -4.24 1.75
CA ILE A 129 15.24 -4.94 2.85
C ILE A 129 15.14 -6.45 2.58
N ILE A 130 14.79 -6.85 1.36
CA ILE A 130 14.70 -8.27 0.98
C ILE A 130 16.08 -8.93 1.07
N SER A 131 17.12 -8.28 0.57
CA SER A 131 18.49 -8.83 0.54
C SER A 131 19.12 -8.90 1.93
N ASP A 132 18.85 -7.90 2.78
CA ASP A 132 19.34 -7.82 4.16
C ASP A 132 18.68 -8.90 5.04
N TYR A 133 17.40 -9.20 4.78
CA TYR A 133 16.69 -10.31 5.44
C TYR A 133 17.23 -11.67 4.99
N ASP A 134 17.28 -11.91 3.67
CA ASP A 134 17.81 -13.13 3.08
C ASP A 134 18.19 -12.90 1.61
N SER A 135 19.49 -12.79 1.36
CA SER A 135 20.04 -12.60 0.01
C SER A 135 19.66 -13.70 -0.99
N SER A 136 19.30 -14.91 -0.53
CA SER A 136 18.88 -16.00 -1.42
C SER A 136 17.52 -15.75 -2.08
N LEU A 137 16.70 -14.86 -1.49
CA LEU A 137 15.41 -14.43 -2.07
C LEU A 137 15.58 -13.54 -3.31
N MET A 138 16.79 -13.00 -3.52
CA MET A 138 17.10 -12.14 -4.66
C MET A 138 18.50 -12.43 -5.19
N MET A 139 18.65 -13.61 -5.81
CA MET A 139 19.93 -14.03 -6.43
C MET A 139 20.48 -13.02 -7.45
N GLN A 140 19.61 -12.27 -8.12
CA GLN A 140 19.99 -11.17 -9.00
C GLN A 140 19.09 -9.96 -8.75
N ARG A 141 19.71 -8.81 -8.52
CA ARG A 141 19.00 -7.52 -8.42
C ARG A 141 18.55 -7.08 -9.81
N PRO A 142 17.24 -6.95 -10.07
CA PRO A 142 16.76 -6.45 -11.35
C PRO A 142 17.11 -4.95 -11.50
N GLU A 143 17.49 -4.57 -12.72
CA GLU A 143 17.62 -3.15 -13.08
C GLU A 143 16.24 -2.48 -13.02
N PHE A 144 16.16 -1.30 -12.41
CA PHE A 144 14.91 -0.55 -12.24
C PHE A 144 14.14 -0.38 -13.58
N SER A 145 14.84 0.04 -14.63
CA SER A 145 14.29 0.27 -15.97
C SER A 145 13.77 -0.99 -16.67
N LYS A 146 14.07 -2.18 -16.17
CA LYS A 146 13.56 -3.46 -16.71
C LYS A 146 12.22 -3.85 -16.11
N ILE A 147 11.91 -3.36 -14.91
CA ILE A 147 10.73 -3.75 -14.13
C ILE A 147 9.78 -2.59 -13.82
N VAL A 148 10.19 -1.35 -14.11
CA VAL A 148 9.37 -0.15 -13.95
C VAL A 148 9.36 0.67 -15.25
N ASP A 149 8.16 1.06 -15.67
CA ASP A 149 7.93 2.02 -16.75
C ASP A 149 7.08 3.20 -16.23
N ASN A 150 7.74 4.32 -15.94
CA ASN A 150 7.07 5.54 -15.46
C ASN A 150 6.51 6.41 -16.60
N SER A 151 6.67 6.04 -17.87
CA SER A 151 6.27 6.89 -19.00
C SER A 151 4.76 7.20 -18.98
N TYR A 152 3.93 6.22 -18.62
CA TYR A 152 2.48 6.39 -18.47
C TYR A 152 2.14 7.28 -17.27
N ALA A 153 2.82 7.09 -16.14
CA ALA A 153 2.62 7.88 -14.93
C ALA A 153 2.95 9.36 -15.19
N GLN A 154 4.11 9.64 -15.77
CA GLN A 154 4.56 10.98 -16.15
C GLN A 154 3.63 11.66 -17.16
N LYS A 155 2.97 10.87 -18.02
CA LYS A 155 2.02 11.39 -19.01
C LYS A 155 0.70 11.82 -18.39
N VAL A 156 0.21 11.12 -17.35
CA VAL A 156 -1.11 11.39 -16.76
C VAL A 156 -1.08 12.40 -15.60
N VAL A 157 0.11 12.66 -15.04
CA VAL A 157 0.32 13.64 -13.97
C VAL A 157 0.37 15.09 -14.52
N LYS A 158 0.73 15.24 -15.80
CA LYS A 158 0.66 16.51 -16.54
C LYS A 158 -0.78 16.91 -16.82
#